data_AF-A0A973U013-F1
#
_entry.id   AF-A0A973U013-F1
#
_cell.length_a   1.000
_cell.length_b   1.000
_cell.length_c   1.000
_cell.angle_alpha   90.00
_cell.angle_beta   90.00
_cell.angle_gamma   90.00
#
_symmetry.space_group_name_H-M   'P 1'
#
loop_
_entity.id
_entity.type
_entity.pdbx_description
1 polymer ?
#
loop_
_entity_poly.entity_id
_entity_poly.type
_entity_poly.pdbx_seq_one_letter_code
_entity_poly.pdbx_strand_id
1 'polypeptide(L)'
;MIGLLLFLAVSAEGEAPVATAAFNPRAIELFERDWVLNQWAKQRFDANHDGVISVAEAQPAALAFKGIADGDGDGRVTPYEYERAREFILARN
;
A
#
# COMPACT_ATOMS: atom_id res chain seq x y z
N MET A 1 -48.49 -25.41 -15.26
CA MET A 1 -48.25 -23.98 -15.59
C MET A 1 -47.15 -23.52 -14.65
N ILE A 2 -45.86 -23.55 -15.05
CA ILE A 2 -45.11 -22.39 -15.57
C ILE A 2 -45.45 -21.15 -14.73
N GLY A 3 -44.62 -20.52 -13.91
CA GLY A 3 -43.17 -20.48 -13.71
C GLY A 3 -42.85 -19.03 -13.35
N LEU A 4 -42.10 -18.76 -12.28
CA LEU A 4 -41.49 -17.43 -12.13
C LEU A 4 -40.24 -17.52 -11.24
N LEU A 5 -39.12 -17.22 -11.89
CA LEU A 5 -37.81 -16.98 -11.33
C LEU A 5 -37.86 -15.94 -10.21
N LEU A 6 -37.30 -16.26 -9.04
CA LEU A 6 -36.77 -15.23 -8.16
C LEU A 6 -35.26 -15.44 -8.04
N PHE A 7 -34.57 -14.38 -8.45
CA PHE A 7 -33.13 -14.27 -8.59
C PHE A 7 -32.39 -14.66 -7.33
N LEU A 8 -31.34 -15.47 -7.53
CA LEU A 8 -30.20 -15.59 -6.63
C LEU A 8 -29.61 -14.19 -6.38
N ALA A 9 -29.88 -13.61 -5.22
CA ALA A 9 -29.02 -12.58 -4.66
C ALA A 9 -27.80 -13.30 -4.07
N VAL A 10 -26.84 -13.64 -4.93
CA VAL A 10 -25.45 -13.81 -4.51
C VAL A 10 -25.04 -12.44 -4.00
N SER A 11 -25.13 -12.23 -2.69
CA SER A 11 -24.40 -11.16 -2.04
C SER A 11 -22.94 -11.41 -2.39
N ALA A 12 -22.38 -10.54 -3.20
CA ALA A 12 -20.95 -10.47 -3.42
C ALA A 12 -20.32 -10.32 -2.04
N GLU A 13 -19.86 -11.45 -1.53
CA GLU A 13 -18.68 -11.55 -0.69
C GLU A 13 -17.62 -10.63 -1.29
N GLY A 14 -17.61 -9.39 -0.78
CA GLY A 14 -16.46 -8.52 -0.85
C GLY A 14 -15.37 -9.13 0.00
N GLU A 15 -14.89 -10.30 -0.41
CA GLU A 15 -13.60 -10.83 -0.04
C GLU A 15 -12.57 -9.83 -0.58
N ALA A 16 -12.38 -8.76 0.19
CA ALA A 16 -11.09 -8.14 0.24
C ALA A 16 -10.14 -9.29 0.60
N PRO A 17 -9.23 -9.71 -0.29
CA PRO A 17 -8.13 -10.53 0.16
C PRO A 17 -7.48 -9.70 1.25
N VAL A 18 -7.57 -10.19 2.48
CA VAL A 18 -6.70 -9.77 3.56
C VAL A 18 -5.32 -9.79 2.94
N ALA A 19 -4.79 -8.60 2.63
CA ALA A 19 -3.41 -8.45 2.25
C ALA A 19 -2.64 -8.72 3.54
N THR A 20 -2.53 -10.01 3.89
CA THR A 20 -1.32 -10.53 4.48
C THR A 20 -0.22 -9.79 3.75
N ALA A 21 0.63 -9.11 4.52
CA ALA A 21 1.84 -8.48 4.01
C ALA A 21 2.76 -9.60 3.50
N ALA A 22 2.31 -10.30 2.45
CA ALA A 22 3.06 -11.23 1.66
C ALA A 22 4.24 -10.40 1.18
N PHE A 23 5.43 -10.94 1.44
CA PHE A 23 6.67 -10.45 0.88
C PHE A 23 6.43 -10.00 -0.55
N ASN A 24 6.34 -8.69 -0.74
CA ASN A 24 6.05 -8.07 -2.02
C ASN A 24 7.41 -7.71 -2.60
N PRO A 25 8.02 -8.54 -3.48
CA PRO A 25 9.28 -8.20 -4.12
C PRO A 25 9.15 -6.92 -4.96
N ARG A 26 7.92 -6.55 -5.33
CA ARG A 26 7.55 -5.31 -6.01
C ARG A 26 7.40 -4.08 -5.10
N ALA A 27 7.59 -4.22 -3.78
CA ALA A 27 7.57 -3.07 -2.89
C ALA A 27 8.66 -2.05 -3.25
N ILE A 28 9.80 -2.55 -3.76
CA ILE A 28 10.90 -1.74 -4.30
C ILE A 28 10.42 -0.81 -5.41
N GLU A 29 9.58 -1.31 -6.33
CA GLU A 29 9.12 -0.54 -7.50
C GLU A 29 8.38 0.74 -7.09
N LEU A 30 7.69 0.74 -5.94
CA LEU A 30 7.04 1.93 -5.39
C LEU A 30 8.06 3.04 -5.08
N PHE A 31 9.16 2.67 -4.42
CA PHE A 31 10.21 3.58 -4.02
C PHE A 31 11.07 3.99 -5.22
N GLU A 32 11.36 3.08 -6.15
CA GLU A 32 12.11 3.41 -7.36
C GLU A 32 11.36 4.40 -8.26
N ARG A 33 10.04 4.26 -8.37
CA ARG A 33 9.22 5.11 -9.24
C ARG A 33 9.01 6.51 -8.67
N ASP A 34 9.06 6.67 -7.35
CA ASP A 34 8.77 7.94 -6.67
C ASP A 34 9.94 8.36 -5.77
N TRP A 35 10.70 9.35 -6.25
CA TRP A 35 11.92 9.80 -5.57
C TRP A 35 11.66 10.27 -4.14
N VAL A 36 10.49 10.81 -3.85
CA VAL A 36 10.09 11.31 -2.51
C VAL A 36 9.98 10.15 -1.54
N LEU A 37 9.25 9.09 -1.92
CA LEU A 37 9.11 7.91 -1.07
C LEU A 37 10.46 7.22 -0.92
N ASN A 38 11.27 7.17 -1.97
CA ASN A 38 12.63 6.62 -1.87
C ASN A 38 13.46 7.35 -0.81
N GLN A 39 13.48 8.68 -0.88
CA GLN A 39 14.25 9.51 0.06
C GLN A 39 13.73 9.35 1.49
N TRP A 40 12.41 9.36 1.68
CA TRP A 40 11.81 9.13 2.99
C TRP A 40 12.10 7.73 3.53
N ALA A 41 11.95 6.70 2.69
CA ALA A 41 12.21 5.32 3.06
C ALA A 41 13.68 5.14 3.44
N LYS A 42 14.60 5.72 2.67
CA LYS A 42 16.02 5.73 3.01
C LYS A 42 16.26 6.40 4.35
N GLN A 43 15.78 7.62 4.55
CA GLN A 43 16.00 8.35 5.81
C GLN A 43 15.46 7.63 7.05
N ARG A 44 14.48 6.73 6.90
CA ARG A 44 13.79 6.08 8.04
C ARG A 44 14.11 4.60 8.20
N PHE A 45 14.46 3.91 7.13
CA PHE A 45 14.56 2.45 7.06
C PHE A 45 15.87 1.93 6.44
N ASP A 46 16.74 2.80 5.90
CA ASP A 46 18.09 2.44 5.46
C ASP A 46 18.94 2.05 6.67
N ALA A 47 18.93 0.77 7.01
CA ALA A 47 19.59 0.26 8.21
C ALA A 47 21.08 -0.02 7.96
N ASN A 48 21.43 -0.33 6.71
CA ASN A 48 22.81 -0.58 6.30
C ASN A 48 23.54 0.71 5.87
N HIS A 49 22.84 1.82 5.70
CA HIS A 49 23.35 3.12 5.26
C HIS A 49 24.10 3.03 3.93
N ASP A 50 23.68 2.14 3.03
CA ASP A 50 24.27 2.01 1.70
C ASP A 50 23.68 3.02 0.70
N GLY A 51 22.64 3.75 1.11
CA GLY A 51 21.96 4.74 0.29
C GLY A 51 21.03 4.14 -0.76
N VAL A 52 20.66 2.88 -0.66
CA VAL A 52 19.72 2.19 -1.56
C VAL A 52 18.72 1.39 -0.72
N ILE A 53 17.42 1.52 -1.00
CA ILE A 53 16.44 0.71 -0.27
C ILE A 53 16.44 -0.71 -0.83
N SER A 54 16.78 -1.71 0.00
CA SER A 54 16.72 -3.13 -0.37
C SER A 54 15.33 -3.71 -0.14
N VAL A 55 14.99 -4.86 -0.74
CA VAL A 55 13.64 -5.48 -0.60
C VAL A 55 13.27 -5.70 0.87
N ALA A 56 14.25 -6.07 1.69
CA ALA A 56 14.08 -6.28 3.12
C ALA A 56 13.76 -4.98 3.89
N GLU A 57 14.19 -3.82 3.39
CA GLU A 57 13.98 -2.49 3.98
C GLU A 57 12.73 -1.81 3.40
N ALA A 58 12.46 -2.04 2.11
CA ALA A 58 11.26 -1.60 1.42
C ALA A 58 10.00 -2.19 2.07
N GLN A 59 10.07 -3.39 2.66
CA GLN A 59 8.92 -4.03 3.28
C GLN A 59 8.41 -3.31 4.54
N PRO A 60 9.23 -3.06 5.58
CA PRO A 60 8.81 -2.23 6.71
C PRO A 60 8.49 -0.78 6.27
N ALA A 61 9.21 -0.23 5.29
CA ALA A 61 8.90 1.09 4.75
C ALA A 61 7.52 1.15 4.09
N ALA A 62 7.14 0.13 3.30
CA ALA A 62 5.83 0.06 2.65
C ALA A 62 4.70 -0.12 3.66
N LEU A 63 4.93 -0.89 4.73
CA LEU A 63 3.96 -1.03 5.83
C LEU A 63 3.76 0.29 6.58
N ALA A 64 4.85 1.01 6.88
CA ALA A 64 4.77 2.32 7.51
C ALA A 64 4.10 3.34 6.60
N PHE A 65 4.42 3.32 5.30
CA PHE A 65 3.77 4.18 4.31
C PHE A 65 2.28 3.87 4.21
N LYS A 66 1.92 2.59 4.14
CA LYS A 66 0.53 2.15 4.16
C LYS A 66 -0.20 2.69 5.39
N GLY A 67 0.38 2.59 6.58
CA GLY A 67 -0.24 3.14 7.80
C GLY A 67 -0.40 4.68 7.79
N ILE A 68 0.34 5.40 6.95
CA ILE A 68 0.18 6.84 6.74
C ILE A 68 -0.89 7.12 5.67
N ALA A 69 -0.95 6.29 4.64
CA ALA A 69 -1.81 6.48 3.47
C ALA A 69 -3.24 5.95 3.66
N ASP A 70 -3.37 4.76 4.24
CA ASP A 70 -4.61 4.05 4.54
C ASP A 70 -5.33 4.74 5.70
N GLY A 71 -5.95 5.88 5.40
CA GLY A 71 -6.67 6.71 6.37
C GLY A 71 -8.06 6.17 6.70
N ASP A 72 -8.65 5.38 5.81
CA ASP A 72 -9.96 4.76 5.98
C ASP A 72 -9.88 3.38 6.69
N GLY A 73 -8.69 2.76 6.72
CA GLY A 73 -8.47 1.45 7.33
C GLY A 73 -8.96 0.28 6.47
N ASP A 74 -9.17 0.50 5.16
CA ASP A 74 -9.72 -0.49 4.23
C ASP A 74 -8.68 -1.55 3.82
N GLY A 75 -7.42 -1.34 4.20
CA GLY A 75 -6.32 -2.23 3.92
C GLY A 75 -5.73 -2.07 2.52
N ARG A 76 -6.21 -1.10 1.73
CA ARG A 76 -5.70 -0.74 0.41
C ARG A 76 -5.17 0.69 0.44
N VAL A 77 -4.43 1.05 -0.60
CA VAL A 77 -4.01 2.43 -0.82
C VAL A 77 -4.46 2.81 -2.21
N THR A 78 -5.47 3.67 -2.28
CA THR A 78 -5.93 4.24 -3.53
C THR A 78 -4.92 5.27 -4.06
N PRO A 79 -4.95 5.63 -5.35
CA PRO A 79 -4.09 6.68 -5.90
C PRO A 79 -4.24 8.01 -5.15
N TYR A 80 -5.46 8.34 -4.74
CA TYR A 80 -5.75 9.55 -3.96
C TYR A 80 -5.10 9.51 -2.57
N GLU A 81 -5.21 8.40 -1.85
CA GLU A 81 -4.56 8.21 -0.54
C GLU A 81 -3.03 8.23 -0.65
N TYR A 82 -2.51 7.62 -1.72
CA TYR A 82 -1.08 7.66 -2.04
C TYR A 82 -0.58 9.11 -2.20
N GLU A 83 -1.28 9.93 -3.00
CA GLU A 83 -0.92 11.33 -3.21
C GLU A 83 -0.97 12.13 -1.90
N ARG A 84 -2.03 11.96 -1.11
CA ARG A 84 -2.15 12.61 0.20
C ARG A 84 -1.02 12.23 1.17
N ALA A 85 -0.66 10.94 1.22
CA ALA A 85 0.45 10.47 2.04
C ALA A 85 1.79 11.02 1.58
N ARG A 86 1.99 11.09 0.26
CA ARG A 86 3.19 11.68 -0.34
C ARG A 86 3.30 13.17 -0.01
N GLU A 87 2.21 13.92 -0.13
CA GLU A 87 2.15 15.33 0.28
C GLU A 87 2.43 15.50 1.78
N PHE A 88 1.90 14.61 2.61
CA PHE A 88 2.16 14.62 4.05
C PHE A 88 3.64 14.38 4.38
N ILE A 89 4.30 13.47 3.67
CA ILE A 89 5.74 13.22 3.81
C ILE A 89 6.56 14.44 3.36
N LEU A 90 6.20 15.03 2.21
CA LEU A 90 6.84 16.25 1.68
C LEU A 90 6.70 17.43 2.64
N ALA A 91 5.52 17.64 3.22
CA ALA A 91 5.26 18.76 4.13
C ALA A 91 6.03 18.66 5.45
N ARG A 92 6.58 17.48 5.76
CA ARG A 92 7.23 17.15 7.03
C ARG A 92 8.74 16.94 6.91
N ASN A 93 9.31 17.16 5.72
CA ASN A 93 10.73 17.03 5.40
C ASN A 93 11.30 18.37 4.94
#